data_AF-A0A0Q9HVP3-F1
#
_entry.id   AF-A0A0Q9HVP3-F1
#
_cell.length_a   1.000
_cell.length_b   1.000
_cell.length_c   1.000
_cell.angle_alpha   90.00
_cell.angle_beta   90.00
_cell.angle_gamma   90.00
#
_symmetry.space_group_name_H-M   'P 1'
#
loop_
_entity.id
_entity.type
_entity.pdbx_description
1 polymer ?
#
loop_
_entity_poly.entity_id
_entity_poly.type
_entity_poly.pdbx_seq_one_letter_code
_entity_poly.pdbx_strand_id
1 'polypeptide(L)' 'MDNEPWQKRAKLAGLSQKTLARLLGVAENTMSQQLRGKWQSGTPRYVMFAILAWERLPQPAKEELIHWAEERDDA' A
#
# COMPACT_ATOMS: atom_id res chain seq x y z
N MET A 1 -5.24 21.63 -3.58
CA MET A 1 -5.37 21.04 -2.23
C MET A 1 -4.98 19.60 -2.39
N ASP A 2 -3.68 19.34 -2.28
CA ASP A 2 -3.08 18.15 -2.87
C ASP A 2 -3.17 16.99 -1.89
N ASN A 3 -4.20 16.17 -2.09
CA ASN A 3 -4.35 14.83 -1.53
C ASN A 3 -3.28 13.84 -2.07
N GLU A 4 -2.09 14.33 -2.42
CA GLU A 4 -0.95 13.56 -2.95
C GLU A 4 0.09 13.01 -1.93
N PRO A 5 -0.01 13.13 -0.58
CA PRO A 5 1.09 12.71 0.27
C PRO A 5 1.26 11.18 0.31
N TRP A 6 0.18 10.40 0.38
CA TRP A 6 0.30 8.95 0.67
C TRP A 6 0.73 8.13 -0.54
N GLN A 7 0.25 8.44 -1.75
CA GLN A 7 0.72 7.79 -2.96
C GLN A 7 2.22 8.05 -3.19
N LYS A 8 2.65 9.31 -3.03
CA LYS A 8 4.07 9.70 -3.15
C LYS A 8 4.92 9.00 -2.08
N ARG A 9 4.42 8.96 -0.85
CA ARG A 9 5.09 8.33 0.29
C ARG A 9 5.28 6.83 0.10
N ALA A 10 4.24 6.10 -0.31
CA ALA A 10 4.35 4.68 -0.64
C ALA A 10 5.42 4.44 -1.72
N LYS A 11 5.42 5.25 -2.79
CA LYS A 11 6.42 5.17 -3.86
C LYS A 11 7.85 5.41 -3.36
N LEU A 12 8.06 6.42 -2.52
CA LEU A 12 9.38 6.72 -1.92
C LEU A 12 9.85 5.59 -0.99
N ALA A 13 8.93 4.88 -0.35
CA ALA A 13 9.22 3.71 0.48
C ALA A 13 9.44 2.40 -0.33
N GLY A 14 9.46 2.49 -1.65
CA GLY A 14 9.59 1.32 -2.54
C GLY A 14 8.34 0.43 -2.60
N LEU A 15 7.18 0.92 -2.14
CA LEU A 15 5.93 0.17 -2.10
C LEU A 15 5.04 0.54 -3.28
N SER A 16 4.87 -0.40 -4.21
CA SER A 16 3.97 -0.21 -5.36
C SER A 16 2.50 -0.30 -4.94
N GLN A 17 1.61 0.35 -5.71
CA GLN A 17 0.15 0.25 -5.46
C GLN A 17 -0.34 -1.20 -5.61
N LYS A 18 0.20 -1.94 -6.58
CA LYS A 18 -0.07 -3.36 -6.81
C LYS A 18 0.31 -4.21 -5.59
N THR A 19 1.53 -4.04 -5.09
CA THR A 19 2.02 -4.75 -3.88
C THR A 19 1.17 -4.40 -2.66
N LEU A 20 0.87 -3.12 -2.44
CA LEU A 20 0.02 -2.69 -1.32
C LEU A 20 -1.40 -3.22 -1.42
N ALA A 21 -1.97 -3.28 -2.63
CA ALA A 21 -3.29 -3.84 -2.89
C ALA A 21 -3.33 -5.34 -2.52
N ARG A 22 -2.31 -6.11 -2.94
CA ARG A 22 -2.15 -7.52 -2.59
C ARG A 22 -1.99 -7.75 -1.08
N LEU A 23 -1.08 -7.01 -0.45
CA LEU A 23 -0.85 -7.10 1.00
C LEU A 23 -2.11 -6.81 1.83
N LEU A 24 -2.98 -5.93 1.33
CA LEU A 24 -4.22 -5.55 2.01
C LEU A 24 -5.45 -6.34 1.52
N GLY A 25 -5.28 -7.27 0.57
CA GLY A 25 -6.36 -8.10 0.03
C GLY A 25 -7.45 -7.30 -0.68
N VAL A 26 -7.08 -6.24 -1.40
CA VAL A 26 -8.03 -5.40 -2.15
C VAL A 26 -7.63 -5.29 -3.62
N ALA A 27 -8.58 -4.97 -4.50
CA ALA A 27 -8.29 -4.72 -5.91
C ALA A 27 -7.39 -3.48 -6.10
N GLU A 28 -6.51 -3.51 -7.12
CA GLU A 28 -5.60 -2.39 -7.41
C GLU A 28 -6.33 -1.07 -7.71
N ASN A 29 -7.48 -1.14 -8.39
CA ASN A 29 -8.33 0.04 -8.60
C ASN A 29 -8.84 0.62 -7.27
N THR A 30 -9.27 -0.23 -6.33
CA THR A 30 -9.68 0.19 -4.99
C THR A 30 -8.53 0.89 -4.27
N MET A 31 -7.32 0.32 -4.31
CA MET A 31 -6.13 0.93 -3.71
C MET A 31 -5.79 2.29 -4.32
N SER A 32 -5.81 2.39 -5.65
CA SER A 32 -5.56 3.65 -6.37
C SER A 32 -6.55 4.75 -5.96
N GLN A 33 -7.84 4.41 -5.88
CA GLN A 33 -8.84 5.36 -5.43
C GLN A 33 -8.62 5.75 -3.94
N GLN A 34 -8.29 4.79 -3.06
CA GLN A 34 -8.05 5.03 -1.63
C GLN A 34 -6.87 5.98 -1.40
N LEU A 35 -5.78 5.79 -2.13
CA LEU A 35 -4.58 6.65 -2.04
C LEU A 35 -4.83 8.05 -2.60
N ARG A 36 -5.73 8.21 -3.56
CA ARG A 36 -6.19 9.52 -4.06
C ARG A 36 -7.16 10.22 -3.10
N GLY A 37 -7.56 9.57 -2.01
CA GLY A 37 -8.46 10.13 -1.01
C GLY A 37 -9.86 10.43 -1.57
N LYS A 38 -10.37 9.60 -2.50
CA LYS A 38 -11.70 9.81 -3.10
C LYS A 38 -12.88 9.59 -2.14
N TRP A 39 -12.63 9.05 -0.95
CA TRP A 39 -13.62 8.86 0.10
C TRP A 39 -13.80 10.19 0.84
N GLN A 40 -14.99 10.44 1.38
CA GLN A 40 -15.25 11.61 2.23
C GLN A 40 -14.29 11.67 3.43
N SER A 41 -13.83 10.51 3.92
CA SER A 41 -12.86 10.38 5.00
C SER A 41 -11.39 10.49 4.57
N GLY A 42 -11.10 10.71 3.28
CA GLY A 42 -9.75 10.70 2.72
C GLY A 42 -9.17 9.29 2.59
N THR A 43 -7.84 9.16 2.71
CA THR A 43 -7.18 7.84 2.69
C THR A 43 -7.54 7.05 3.96
N PRO A 44 -7.93 5.77 3.89
CA PRO A 44 -8.27 5.01 5.09
C PRO A 44 -7.08 4.86 6.04
N ARG A 45 -7.34 4.90 7.36
CA ARG A 45 -6.28 4.82 8.40
C ARG A 45 -5.46 3.54 8.33
N TYR A 46 -6.08 2.42 7.97
CA TYR A 46 -5.35 1.14 7.83
C TYR A 46 -4.36 1.17 6.66
N VAL A 47 -4.67 1.90 5.56
CA VAL A 47 -3.74 2.11 4.44
C VAL A 47 -2.58 2.99 4.87
N MET A 48 -2.88 4.08 5.58
CA MET A 48 -1.83 4.95 6.15
C MET A 48 -0.91 4.17 7.10
N PHE A 49 -1.50 3.37 7.99
CA PHE A 49 -0.77 2.52 8.93
C PHE A 49 0.11 1.50 8.20
N ALA A 50 -0.40 0.82 7.17
CA ALA A 50 0.38 -0.12 6.38
C ALA A 50 1.61 0.53 5.72
N ILE A 51 1.45 1.73 5.15
CA ILE A 51 2.58 2.49 4.57
C ILE A 51 3.60 2.88 5.66
N LEU A 52 3.12 3.36 6.81
CA LEU A 52 4.00 3.72 7.93
C LEU A 52 4.75 2.50 8.50
N ALA A 53 4.08 1.35 8.61
CA ALA A 53 4.70 0.11 9.03
C ALA A 53 5.76 -0.34 8.01
N TRP A 54 5.41 -0.32 6.72
CA TRP A 54 6.31 -0.67 5.63
C TRP A 54 7.60 0.16 5.64
N GLU A 55 7.52 1.47 5.87
CA GLU A 55 8.69 2.35 5.96
C GLU A 55 9.72 1.90 6.99
N ARG A 56 9.26 1.26 8.07
CA ARG A 56 10.09 0.85 9.21
C ARG A 56 10.61 -0.58 9.08
N LEU A 57 10.08 -1.36 8.14
CA LEU A 57 10.53 -2.73 7.95
C LEU A 57 11.96 -2.76 7.40
N PRO A 58 12.82 -3.63 7.94
CA PRO A 58 14.11 -3.91 7.33
C PRO A 58 13.89 -4.56 5.96
N GLN A 59 14.85 -4.37 5.05
CA GLN A 59 14.73 -4.83 3.67
C GLN A 59 14.40 -6.33 3.53
N PRO A 60 14.99 -7.26 4.32
CA PRO A 60 14.64 -8.68 4.24
C PRO A 60 13.17 -8.98 4.57
N ALA A 61 12.59 -8.26 5.54
CA ALA A 61 11.18 -8.45 5.91
C ALA A 61 10.23 -7.93 4.81
N LYS A 62 10.64 -6.89 4.08
CA LYS A 62 9.87 -6.40 2.92
C LYS A 62 9.85 -7.44 1.80
N GLU A 63 11.00 -8.06 1.53
CA GLU A 63 11.14 -9.12 0.51
C GLU A 63 10.30 -10.34 0.86
N GLU A 64 10.34 -10.80 2.11
CA GLU A 64 9.51 -11.89 2.61
C GLU A 64 8.01 -11.61 2.42
N LEU A 65 7.55 -10.39 2.77
CA LEU A 65 6.16 -9.99 2.59
C LEU A 65 5.74 -9.87 1.12
N ILE A 66 6.65 -9.46 0.23
CA ILE A 66 6.39 -9.42 -1.22
C ILE A 66 6.18 -10.84 -1.73
N HIS A 67 7.10 -11.76 -1.42
CA HIS A 67 6.96 -13.15 -1.81
C HIS A 67 5.68 -13.78 -1.27
N TRP A 68 5.38 -13.57 0.01
CA TRP A 68 4.14 -14.02 0.65
C TRP A 68 2.86 -13.52 -0.06
N ALA A 69 2.89 -12.28 -0.56
CA ALA A 69 1.78 -11.65 -1.26
C ALA A 69 1.64 -12.15 -2.71
N GLU A 70 2.73 -12.56 -3.36
CA GLU A 70 2.72 -13.13 -4.70
C GLU A 70 2.17 -14.56 -4.68
N GLU A 71 2.58 -15.40 -3.72
CA GLU A 71 2.11 -16.78 -3.57
C GLU A 71 0.59 -16.92 -3.36
N ARG A 72 -0.08 -15.87 -2.87
CA ARG A 72 -1.52 -15.85 -2.55
C ARG A 72 -2.41 -15.33 -3.65
N ASP A 73 -1.84 -14.68 -4.66
CA ASP A 73 -2.57 -14.20 -5.84
C ASP A 73 -2.71 -15.33 -6.89
N ASP A 74 -1.86 -16.36 -6.79
CA ASP A 74 -1.82 -17.54 -7.67
C ASP A 74 -2.62 -18.76 -7.12
N ALA A 75 -3.31 -18.60 -5.98
CA ALA A 75 -4.10 -19.64 -5.30
C ALA A 75 -5.61 -19.36 -5.40
#